data_AF-A0A1E5PLF0-F1
#
_entry.id   AF-A0A1E5PLF0-F1
#
_cell.length_a   1.000
_cell.length_b   1.000
_cell.length_c   1.000
_cell.angle_alpha   90.00
_cell.angle_beta   90.00
_cell.angle_gamma   90.00
#
_symmetry.space_group_name_H-M   'P 1'
#
loop_
_entity.id
_entity.type
_entity.pdbx_description
1 polymer ?
#
loop_
_entity_poly.entity_id
_entity_poly.type
_entity_poly.pdbx_seq_one_letter_code
_entity_poly.pdbx_strand_id
1 'polypeptide(L)'
;MQTFLPFPSFDASAAVLDVRRLGKQRVEAVQVLRGLVVPGYGWRRHPAVRMWAGYEEALVRYGLDICGVWTAEGRADTCAVTLVRDFGAWRPGGAPRTQEQLAADGDLPPWLGSPDFHRSHQSALVRKDPTFYRERFPGVPDDLPYVWPRSDRETDGAS
;
A
#
# COMPACT_ATOMS: atom_id res chain seq x y z
N MET A 1 -0.47 4.82 10.37
CA MET A 1 -0.32 4.98 8.91
C MET A 1 0.59 3.90 8.42
N GLN A 2 0.02 2.89 7.76
CA GLN A 2 0.76 1.78 7.18
C GLN A 2 0.01 1.23 5.97
N THR A 3 0.70 0.61 5.03
CA THR A 3 0.07 -0.27 4.04
C THR A 3 0.07 -1.72 4.52
N PHE A 4 -0.93 -2.50 4.11
CA PHE A 4 -0.98 -3.95 4.36
C PHE A 4 -0.89 -4.72 3.04
N LEU A 5 0.22 -5.43 2.84
CA LEU A 5 0.52 -6.21 1.64
C LEU A 5 0.89 -7.64 2.05
N PRO A 6 -0.06 -8.44 2.57
CA PRO A 6 0.20 -9.85 2.90
C PRO A 6 0.49 -10.71 1.66
N PHE A 7 0.22 -10.21 0.45
CA PHE A 7 0.49 -10.89 -0.82
C PHE A 7 1.10 -9.94 -1.87
N PRO A 8 1.77 -10.47 -2.91
CA PRO A 8 2.34 -9.64 -3.98
C PRO A 8 1.29 -8.92 -4.83
N SER A 9 0.08 -9.49 -4.98
CA SER A 9 -0.99 -8.82 -5.71
C SER A 9 -1.82 -7.92 -4.78
N PHE A 10 -2.15 -6.73 -5.28
CA PHE A 10 -2.84 -5.71 -4.50
C PHE A 10 -4.30 -6.10 -4.22
N ASP A 11 -4.97 -6.74 -5.18
CA ASP A 11 -6.32 -7.27 -5.06
C ASP A 11 -6.39 -8.43 -4.04
N ALA A 12 -5.46 -9.39 -4.07
CA ALA A 12 -5.40 -10.47 -3.09
C ALA A 12 -5.09 -9.92 -1.69
N SER A 13 -4.20 -8.93 -1.61
CA SER A 13 -3.93 -8.20 -0.37
C SER A 13 -5.15 -7.49 0.16
N ALA A 14 -5.98 -6.88 -0.70
CA ALA A 14 -7.22 -6.23 -0.30
C ALA A 14 -8.28 -7.25 0.16
N ALA A 15 -8.48 -8.33 -0.60
CA ALA A 15 -9.52 -9.33 -0.37
C ALA A 15 -9.36 -10.09 0.96
N VAL A 16 -8.14 -10.23 1.47
CA VAL A 16 -7.90 -10.94 2.73
C VAL A 16 -8.11 -10.09 3.99
N LEU A 17 -8.25 -8.76 3.85
CA LEU A 17 -8.40 -7.87 4.99
C LEU A 17 -9.81 -7.94 5.59
N ASP A 18 -9.89 -7.89 6.92
CA ASP A 18 -11.16 -7.59 7.58
C ASP A 18 -11.62 -6.18 7.24
N VAL A 19 -12.94 -5.97 7.31
CA VAL A 19 -13.61 -4.72 6.91
C VAL A 19 -12.99 -3.48 7.56
N ARG A 20 -12.53 -3.58 8.82
CA ARG A 20 -11.93 -2.45 9.52
C ARG A 20 -10.58 -2.08 8.91
N ARG A 21 -9.70 -3.04 8.62
CA ARG A 21 -8.40 -2.73 7.98
C ARG A 21 -8.58 -2.38 6.51
N LEU A 22 -9.45 -3.05 5.76
CA LEU A 22 -9.77 -2.68 4.38
C LEU A 22 -10.25 -1.22 4.30
N GLY A 23 -11.20 -0.83 5.14
CA GLY A 23 -11.69 0.54 5.22
C GLY A 23 -10.59 1.54 5.58
N LYS A 24 -9.68 1.17 6.49
CA LYS A 24 -8.56 2.03 6.90
C LYS A 24 -7.51 2.20 5.78
N GLN A 25 -7.23 1.16 5.01
CA GLN A 25 -6.23 1.18 3.95
C GLN A 25 -6.54 2.20 2.84
N ARG A 26 -7.82 2.46 2.54
CA ARG A 26 -8.23 3.52 1.61
C ARG A 26 -7.70 4.90 2.03
N VAL A 27 -7.89 5.24 3.31
CA VAL A 27 -7.46 6.53 3.87
C VAL A 27 -5.94 6.56 4.01
N GLU A 28 -5.32 5.47 4.47
CA GLU A 28 -3.86 5.41 4.63
C GLU A 28 -3.13 5.52 3.29
N ALA A 29 -3.65 4.96 2.19
CA ALA A 29 -3.07 5.15 0.86
C ALA A 29 -3.02 6.63 0.44
N VAL A 30 -4.10 7.39 0.65
CA VAL A 30 -4.13 8.85 0.39
C VAL A 30 -3.09 9.58 1.24
N GLN A 31 -3.00 9.23 2.52
CA GLN A 31 -2.08 9.89 3.43
C GLN A 31 -0.61 9.58 3.11
N VAL A 32 -0.30 8.34 2.68
CA VAL A 32 1.03 7.95 2.21
C VAL A 32 1.38 8.71 0.93
N LEU A 33 0.46 8.78 -0.04
CA LEU A 33 0.67 9.54 -1.29
C LEU A 33 1.01 10.99 -0.99
N ARG A 34 0.23 11.65 -0.12
CA ARG A 34 0.51 13.03 0.30
C ARG A 34 1.84 13.18 1.03
N GLY A 35 2.24 12.18 1.82
CA GLY A 35 3.57 12.12 2.41
C GLY A 35 4.71 12.14 1.38
N LEU A 36 4.47 11.57 0.20
CA LEU A 36 5.44 11.56 -0.90
C LEU A 36 5.40 12.87 -1.70
N VAL A 37 4.20 13.35 -2.07
CA VAL A 37 4.05 14.39 -3.10
C VAL A 37 3.75 15.80 -2.57
N VAL A 38 3.33 15.98 -1.31
CA VAL A 38 3.01 17.30 -0.74
C VAL A 38 4.17 17.80 0.14
N PRO A 39 4.83 18.93 -0.20
CA PRO A 39 5.86 19.52 0.65
C PRO A 39 5.35 19.83 2.06
N GLY A 40 6.16 19.55 3.08
CA GLY A 40 5.84 19.84 4.48
C GLY A 40 4.80 18.90 5.12
N TYR A 41 4.33 17.85 4.42
CA TYR A 41 3.39 16.90 5.01
C TYR A 41 4.03 16.09 6.15
N GLY A 42 3.40 16.06 7.33
CA GLY A 42 4.02 15.62 8.59
C GLY A 42 4.52 14.17 8.64
N TRP A 43 4.08 13.31 7.72
CA TRP A 43 4.43 11.88 7.70
C TRP A 43 5.51 11.49 6.69
N ARG A 44 6.11 12.45 5.97
CA ARG A 44 7.11 12.21 4.91
C ARG A 44 8.32 11.36 5.34
N ARG A 45 8.70 11.42 6.62
CA ARG A 45 9.86 10.68 7.17
C ARG A 45 9.51 9.28 7.69
N HIS A 46 8.23 8.91 7.69
CA HIS A 46 7.79 7.61 8.21
C HIS A 46 8.26 6.47 7.29
N PRO A 47 8.80 5.35 7.82
CA PRO A 47 9.30 4.23 6.99
C PRO A 47 8.25 3.68 6.01
N ALA A 48 7.00 3.53 6.46
CA ALA A 48 5.87 3.11 5.61
C ALA A 48 5.57 4.08 4.45
N VAL A 49 6.05 5.32 4.51
CA VAL A 49 5.96 6.28 3.40
C VAL A 49 7.18 6.13 2.50
N ARG A 50 8.38 6.12 3.09
CA ARG A 50 9.65 6.08 2.35
C ARG A 50 9.84 4.81 1.50
N MET A 51 9.26 3.67 1.89
CA MET A 51 9.29 2.45 1.07
C MET A 51 8.66 2.60 -0.31
N TRP A 52 7.77 3.60 -0.49
CA TRP A 52 7.04 3.88 -1.73
C TRP A 52 7.63 5.05 -2.53
N ALA A 53 8.71 5.69 -2.07
CA ALA A 53 9.30 6.82 -2.77
C ALA A 53 9.76 6.42 -4.18
N GLY A 54 9.36 7.17 -5.22
CA GLY A 54 9.63 6.82 -6.62
C GLY A 54 8.72 5.73 -7.20
N TYR A 55 7.74 5.27 -6.41
CA TYR A 55 6.70 4.30 -6.78
C TYR A 55 5.29 4.83 -6.47
N GLU A 56 5.11 6.15 -6.59
CA GLU A 56 3.86 6.84 -6.27
C GLU A 56 2.67 6.28 -7.08
N GLU A 57 2.88 5.94 -8.36
CA GLU A 57 1.84 5.34 -9.19
C GLU A 57 1.44 3.94 -8.70
N ALA A 58 2.40 3.12 -8.28
CA ALA A 58 2.13 1.80 -7.72
C ALA A 58 1.35 1.88 -6.41
N LEU A 59 1.66 2.88 -5.56
CA LEU A 59 0.88 3.18 -4.35
C LEU A 59 -0.55 3.60 -4.69
N VAL A 60 -0.72 4.43 -5.73
CA VAL A 60 -2.05 4.85 -6.20
C VAL A 60 -2.82 3.64 -6.71
N ARG A 61 -2.21 2.77 -7.52
CA ARG A 61 -2.82 1.53 -7.99
C ARG A 61 -3.24 0.64 -6.81
N TYR A 62 -2.36 0.40 -5.84
CA TYR A 62 -2.69 -0.28 -4.59
C TYR A 62 -3.94 0.32 -3.92
N GLY A 63 -3.96 1.64 -3.74
CA GLY A 63 -5.09 2.33 -3.13
C GLY A 63 -6.40 2.18 -3.92
N LEU A 64 -6.33 2.17 -5.25
CA LEU A 64 -7.47 1.96 -6.13
C LEU A 64 -8.00 0.52 -6.07
N ASP A 65 -7.13 -0.49 -5.94
CA ASP A 65 -7.54 -1.89 -5.76
C ASP A 65 -8.25 -2.10 -4.41
N ILE A 66 -7.70 -1.51 -3.35
CA ILE A 66 -8.33 -1.47 -2.02
C ILE A 66 -9.73 -0.82 -2.10
N CYS A 67 -9.86 0.30 -2.82
CA CYS A 67 -11.14 0.97 -3.01
C CYS A 67 -12.11 0.10 -3.84
N GLY A 68 -11.63 -0.60 -4.86
CA GLY A 68 -12.44 -1.51 -5.68
C GLY A 68 -13.04 -2.66 -4.87
N VAL A 69 -12.24 -3.33 -4.02
CA VAL A 69 -12.76 -4.38 -3.12
C VAL A 69 -13.74 -3.80 -2.11
N TRP A 70 -13.48 -2.60 -1.59
CA TRP A 70 -14.39 -1.94 -0.66
C TRP A 70 -15.76 -1.63 -1.28
N THR A 71 -15.79 -1.11 -2.51
CA THR A 71 -17.02 -0.71 -3.19
C THR A 71 -17.79 -1.89 -3.79
N ALA A 72 -17.11 -2.98 -4.16
CA ALA A 72 -17.75 -4.23 -4.61
C ALA A 72 -18.72 -4.79 -3.56
N GLU A 73 -18.47 -4.49 -2.28
CA GLU A 73 -19.31 -4.84 -1.14
C GLU A 73 -20.45 -3.83 -0.86
N GLY A 74 -20.74 -2.92 -1.81
CA GLY A 74 -21.83 -1.95 -1.73
C GLY A 74 -21.56 -0.74 -0.83
N ARG A 75 -20.30 -0.52 -0.41
CA ARG A 75 -19.94 0.58 0.49
C ARG A 75 -19.46 1.81 -0.29
N ALA A 76 -19.87 3.00 0.12
CA ALA A 76 -19.45 4.24 -0.52
C ALA A 76 -17.94 4.52 -0.32
N ASP A 77 -17.31 5.10 -1.34
CA ASP A 77 -15.91 5.52 -1.32
C ASP A 77 -15.71 6.91 -1.93
N THR A 78 -14.75 7.66 -1.37
CA THR A 78 -14.26 8.94 -1.88
C THR A 78 -12.73 8.97 -1.99
N CYS A 79 -12.05 7.93 -1.53
CA CYS A 79 -10.59 7.87 -1.51
C CYS A 79 -10.04 7.65 -2.92
N ALA A 80 -10.69 6.84 -3.76
CA ALA A 80 -10.27 6.61 -5.14
C ALA A 80 -10.21 7.92 -5.96
N VAL A 81 -11.24 8.76 -5.85
CA VAL A 81 -11.28 10.08 -6.50
C VAL A 81 -10.14 10.97 -6.00
N THR A 82 -9.89 10.95 -4.69
CA THR A 82 -8.80 11.72 -4.08
C THR A 82 -7.43 11.25 -4.57
N LEU A 83 -7.20 9.94 -4.67
CA LEU A 83 -5.96 9.34 -5.16
C LEU A 83 -5.68 9.75 -6.61
N VAL A 84 -6.67 9.61 -7.50
CA VAL A 84 -6.53 9.99 -8.92
C VAL A 84 -6.27 11.48 -9.06
N ARG A 85 -6.98 12.31 -8.31
CA ARG A 85 -6.79 13.77 -8.34
C ARG A 85 -5.40 14.18 -7.86
N ASP A 86 -4.98 13.70 -6.68
CA ASP A 86 -3.70 14.07 -6.08
C ASP A 86 -2.54 13.52 -6.94
N PHE A 87 -2.69 12.32 -7.54
CA PHE A 87 -1.74 11.77 -8.51
C PHE A 87 -1.65 12.61 -9.79
N GLY A 88 -2.79 12.98 -10.39
CA GLY A 88 -2.80 13.78 -11.62
C GLY A 88 -2.24 15.20 -11.44
N ALA A 89 -2.37 15.77 -10.23
CA ALA A 89 -1.73 17.04 -9.89
C ALA A 89 -0.20 16.91 -9.77
N TRP A 90 0.29 15.76 -9.31
CA TRP A 90 1.73 15.47 -9.19
C TRP A 90 2.37 15.04 -10.52
N ARG A 91 1.69 14.20 -11.30
CA ARG A 91 2.14 13.69 -12.61
C ARG A 91 1.03 13.88 -13.65
N PRO A 92 0.98 15.04 -14.32
CA PRO A 92 0.00 15.29 -15.37
C PRO A 92 0.16 14.33 -16.55
N GLY A 93 -0.95 13.97 -17.20
CA GLY A 93 -0.93 13.33 -18.52
C GLY A 93 -1.23 11.82 -18.59
N GLY A 94 -1.65 11.17 -17.50
CA GLY A 94 -2.07 9.77 -17.58
C GLY A 94 -2.91 9.29 -16.39
N ALA A 95 -3.82 8.35 -16.65
CA ALA A 95 -4.48 7.57 -15.61
C ALA A 95 -3.50 6.54 -15.02
N PRO A 96 -3.61 6.20 -13.72
CA PRO A 96 -2.77 5.17 -13.11
C PRO A 96 -2.89 3.83 -13.86
N ARG A 97 -1.76 3.25 -14.25
CA ARG A 97 -1.67 1.94 -14.91
C ARG A 97 -2.15 0.79 -14.02
N THR A 98 -2.46 -0.36 -14.62
CA THR A 98 -2.73 -1.59 -13.86
C THR A 98 -1.45 -2.12 -13.20
N GLN A 99 -1.59 -3.02 -12.22
CA GLN A 99 -0.43 -3.64 -11.58
C GLN A 99 0.40 -4.44 -12.60
N GLU A 100 -0.23 -5.12 -13.55
CA GLU A 100 0.43 -5.90 -14.61
C GLU A 100 1.25 -5.00 -15.55
N GLN A 101 0.70 -3.85 -15.93
CA GLN A 101 1.40 -2.87 -16.75
C GLN A 101 2.61 -2.29 -16.01
N LEU A 102 2.44 -1.94 -14.73
CA LEU A 102 3.56 -1.50 -13.88
C LEU A 102 4.63 -2.59 -13.75
N ALA A 103 4.23 -3.85 -13.60
CA ALA A 103 5.16 -4.98 -13.52
C ALA A 103 5.95 -5.14 -14.82
N ALA A 104 5.28 -5.09 -15.97
CA ALA A 104 5.89 -5.23 -17.29
C ALA A 104 6.95 -4.14 -17.57
N ASP A 105 6.72 -2.93 -17.06
CA ASP A 105 7.62 -1.79 -17.22
C ASP A 105 8.70 -1.70 -16.11
N GLY A 106 8.69 -2.62 -15.13
CA GLY A 106 9.63 -2.57 -14.00
C GLY A 106 9.36 -1.43 -13.00
N ASP A 107 8.12 -0.93 -12.97
CA ASP A 107 7.63 0.17 -12.14
C ASP A 107 6.93 -0.29 -10.85
N LEU A 108 7.12 -1.54 -10.46
CA LEU A 108 6.78 -2.03 -9.13
C LEU A 108 8.00 -2.00 -8.21
N PRO A 109 7.81 -1.75 -6.90
CA PRO A 109 8.89 -1.81 -5.93
C PRO A 109 9.52 -3.20 -5.87
N PRO A 110 10.86 -3.34 -5.78
CA PRO A 110 11.55 -4.64 -5.80
C PRO A 110 11.25 -5.49 -4.56
N TRP A 111 10.76 -4.87 -3.48
CA TRP A 111 10.32 -5.59 -2.29
C TRP A 111 8.95 -6.25 -2.47
N LEU A 112 8.16 -5.88 -3.49
CA LEU A 112 6.89 -6.51 -3.78
C LEU A 112 7.15 -7.87 -4.44
N GLY A 113 6.77 -8.95 -3.75
CA GLY A 113 7.15 -10.32 -4.08
C GLY A 113 8.15 -10.93 -3.09
N SER A 114 8.79 -10.12 -2.24
CA SER A 114 9.72 -10.63 -1.22
C SER A 114 8.97 -11.42 -0.14
N PRO A 115 9.30 -12.71 0.08
CA PRO A 115 8.61 -13.54 1.08
C PRO A 115 8.67 -12.96 2.50
N ASP A 116 9.82 -12.41 2.91
CA ASP A 116 10.01 -11.87 4.26
C ASP A 116 9.19 -10.59 4.49
N PHE A 117 9.08 -9.75 3.45
CA PHE A 117 8.22 -8.57 3.48
C PHE A 117 6.76 -9.00 3.70
N HIS A 118 6.24 -9.87 2.84
CA HIS A 118 4.85 -10.33 2.92
C HIS A 118 4.56 -11.05 4.24
N ARG A 119 5.47 -11.89 4.72
CA ARG A 119 5.31 -12.62 5.99
C ARG A 119 5.30 -11.69 7.20
N SER A 120 6.08 -10.60 7.18
CA SER A 120 6.01 -9.58 8.24
C SER A 120 4.67 -8.83 8.24
N HIS A 121 4.10 -8.58 7.06
CA HIS A 121 2.76 -7.99 6.90
C HIS A 121 1.66 -8.93 7.40
N GLN A 122 1.73 -10.22 7.07
CA GLN A 122 0.85 -11.25 7.61
C GLN A 122 0.96 -11.32 9.14
N SER A 123 2.17 -11.34 9.69
CA SER A 123 2.42 -11.39 11.14
C SER A 123 1.78 -10.21 11.88
N ALA A 124 1.89 -8.99 11.35
CA ALA A 124 1.23 -7.86 11.99
C ALA A 124 -0.29 -7.93 11.89
N LEU A 125 -0.86 -8.45 10.80
CA LEU A 125 -2.30 -8.68 10.71
C LEU A 125 -2.74 -9.70 11.77
N VAL A 126 -2.03 -10.82 11.94
CA VAL A 126 -2.28 -11.78 13.03
C VAL A 126 -2.22 -11.09 14.39
N ARG A 127 -1.21 -10.25 14.67
CA ARG A 127 -1.12 -9.47 15.92
C ARG A 127 -2.30 -8.54 16.13
N LYS A 128 -2.85 -7.97 15.05
CA LYS A 128 -3.96 -7.02 15.11
C LYS A 128 -5.30 -7.71 15.34
N ASP A 129 -5.49 -8.93 14.87
CA ASP A 129 -6.70 -9.72 15.06
C ASP A 129 -6.41 -11.23 14.89
N PRO A 130 -5.95 -11.90 15.96
CA PRO A 130 -5.53 -13.30 15.85
C PRO A 130 -6.67 -14.23 15.42
N THR A 131 -7.89 -13.97 15.88
CA THR A 131 -9.07 -14.77 15.54
C THR A 131 -9.38 -14.69 14.05
N PHE A 132 -9.32 -13.51 13.45
CA PHE A 132 -9.60 -13.35 12.03
C PHE A 132 -8.47 -13.89 11.14
N TYR A 133 -7.20 -13.65 11.50
CA TYR A 133 -6.09 -13.87 10.57
C TYR A 133 -5.36 -15.21 10.73
N ARG A 134 -5.47 -15.93 11.85
CA ARG A 134 -4.78 -17.24 12.01
C ARG A 134 -5.25 -18.28 11.01
N GLU A 135 -6.54 -18.29 10.67
CA GLU A 135 -7.09 -19.19 9.66
C GLU A 135 -6.62 -18.82 8.24
N ARG A 136 -6.38 -17.52 7.99
CA ARG A 136 -5.95 -16.98 6.69
C ARG A 136 -4.45 -17.12 6.47
N PHE A 137 -3.66 -17.08 7.54
CA PHE A 137 -2.20 -17.16 7.53
C PHE A 137 -1.70 -18.27 8.46
N PRO A 138 -2.02 -19.55 8.17
CA PRO A 138 -1.63 -20.66 9.02
C PRO A 138 -0.11 -20.74 9.17
N GLY A 139 0.36 -20.88 10.42
CA GLY A 139 1.79 -20.99 10.72
C GLY A 139 2.58 -19.69 10.69
N VAL A 140 1.94 -18.53 10.48
CA VAL A 140 2.58 -17.22 10.62
C VAL A 140 2.52 -16.80 12.10
N PRO A 141 3.68 -16.61 12.77
CA PRO A 141 3.68 -16.15 14.15
C PRO A 141 3.28 -14.66 14.20
N ASP A 142 2.78 -14.19 15.35
CA ASP A 142 2.27 -12.83 15.51
C ASP A 142 3.32 -11.84 16.03
N ASP A 143 4.58 -12.24 16.17
CA ASP A 143 5.64 -11.47 16.82
C ASP A 143 6.80 -11.06 15.89
N LEU A 144 6.71 -11.35 14.58
CA LEU A 144 7.77 -10.95 13.64
C LEU A 144 7.97 -9.43 13.63
N PRO A 145 9.23 -8.96 13.49
CA PRO A 145 9.49 -7.54 13.29
C PRO A 145 8.89 -7.11 11.96
N TYR A 146 8.28 -5.92 11.95
CA TYR A 146 7.67 -5.37 10.75
C TYR A 146 8.76 -4.87 9.80
N VAL A 147 8.71 -5.30 8.53
CA VAL A 147 9.72 -4.95 7.53
C VAL A 147 9.27 -3.71 6.77
N TRP A 148 10.09 -2.65 6.82
CA TRP A 148 9.93 -1.45 6.02
C TRP A 148 11.17 -1.24 5.14
N PRO A 149 11.17 -1.74 3.91
CA PRO A 149 12.29 -1.58 3.01
C PRO A 149 12.52 -0.11 2.68
N ARG A 150 13.78 0.26 2.47
CA ARG A 150 14.08 1.53 1.81
C ARG A 150 13.74 1.39 0.33
N SER A 151 13.14 2.41 -0.28
CA SER A 151 13.01 2.44 -1.73
C SER A 151 14.39 2.61 -2.39
N ASP A 152 14.66 1.84 -3.42
CA ASP A 152 15.81 1.95 -4.31
C ASP A 152 15.70 3.16 -5.26
N ARG A 153 14.49 3.74 -5.40
CA ARG A 153 14.23 4.98 -6.13
C ARG A 153 14.18 6.20 -5.22
N GLU A 154 14.40 6.04 -3.92
CA GLU A 154 14.56 7.18 -3.03
C GLU A 154 15.87 7.89 -3.39
N THR A 155 15.77 9.02 -4.08
CA THR A 155 16.92 9.91 -4.22
C THR A 155 17.32 10.36 -2.82
N ASP A 156 18.57 10.07 -2.43
CA ASP A 156 19.20 10.78 -1.31
C ASP A 156 19.01 12.26 -1.61
N GLY A 157 18.16 12.93 -0.82
CA GLY A 157 17.87 14.33 -1.03
C GLY A 157 19.19 15.08 -1.08
N ALA A 158 19.49 15.67 -2.25
CA ALA A 158 20.51 16.67 -2.37
C ALA A 158 20.32 17.70 -1.25
N SER A 159 21.45 18.06 -0.65
CA SER A 159 21.61 19.02 0.45
C SER A 159 20.87 20.33 0.23
#